data_AF-A0A1I2ZXJ9-F1
#
_entry.id   AF-A0A1I2ZXJ9-F1
#
_cell.length_a   1.000
_cell.length_b   1.000
_cell.length_c   1.000
_cell.angle_alpha   90.00
_cell.angle_beta   90.00
_cell.angle_gamma   90.00
#
_symmetry.space_group_name_H-M   'P 1'
#
loop_
_entity.id
_entity.type
_entity.pdbx_description
1 polymer ?
#
loop_
_entity_poly.entity_id
_entity_poly.type
_entity_poly.pdbx_seq_one_letter_code
_entity_poly.pdbx_strand_id
1 'polypeptide(L)'
;MKTALACLFLAMTLVPAAAQVALDEADSVMDGRQKELAAFQERLNDPDPDRALAVLKLLITKGDAEQRRMALRHGLQSTDSAVRATTLRAVLDSYPTLVMKIVPVEKEVNVYYTREILGNAGVLGADNSAEVLRKLTGYDEKEECWTIYAGANARCFARIRGEVVSLFFGDSWGNYTLNGEGALAGQQTVQQHLTNVTVDLNE
;
A
#
# COMPACT_ATOMS: atom_id res chain seq x y z
N MET A 1 86.63 -16.69 -6.38
CA MET A 1 86.07 -16.84 -5.01
C MET A 1 84.62 -16.38 -4.99
N LYS A 2 83.72 -17.33 -4.68
CA LYS A 2 82.49 -17.18 -3.86
C LYS A 2 81.28 -16.46 -4.53
N THR A 3 80.27 -17.21 -5.01
CA THR A 3 79.02 -17.64 -4.30
C THR A 3 78.18 -16.46 -3.79
N ALA A 4 76.86 -16.35 -3.92
CA ALA A 4 75.77 -17.15 -4.47
C ALA A 4 74.47 -16.33 -4.23
N LEU A 5 73.33 -16.90 -4.62
CA LEU A 5 72.01 -16.84 -3.97
C LEU A 5 70.91 -16.04 -4.67
N ALA A 6 70.02 -16.86 -5.24
CA ALA A 6 68.69 -16.58 -5.71
C ALA A 6 67.70 -16.28 -4.57
N CYS A 7 66.59 -15.63 -4.92
CA CYS A 7 65.21 -15.92 -4.51
C CYS A 7 64.37 -14.64 -4.70
N LEU A 8 63.71 -14.50 -5.85
CA LEU A 8 62.66 -13.49 -6.00
C LEU A 8 61.30 -14.18 -6.06
N PHE A 9 60.49 -13.79 -5.09
CA PHE A 9 59.20 -14.34 -4.68
C PHE A 9 58.19 -14.46 -5.82
N LEU A 10 57.65 -15.68 -6.01
CA LEU A 10 56.43 -15.93 -6.76
C LEU A 10 55.24 -15.79 -5.79
N ALA A 11 54.67 -14.59 -5.69
CA ALA A 11 53.48 -14.34 -4.87
C ALA A 11 52.22 -14.80 -5.63
N MET A 12 51.71 -15.98 -5.28
CA MET A 12 50.41 -16.48 -5.72
C MET A 12 49.30 -15.60 -5.11
N THR A 13 48.57 -14.88 -5.97
CA THR A 13 47.30 -14.23 -5.63
C THR A 13 46.21 -15.29 -5.56
N LEU A 14 46.00 -15.87 -4.38
CA LEU A 14 44.80 -16.64 -4.08
C LEU A 14 43.64 -15.65 -3.85
N VAL A 15 42.83 -15.45 -4.89
CA VAL A 15 41.53 -14.78 -4.76
C VAL A 15 40.56 -15.78 -4.08
N PRO A 16 39.81 -15.38 -3.04
CA PRO A 16 38.94 -16.30 -2.32
C PRO A 16 37.71 -16.66 -3.18
N ALA A 17 37.57 -17.95 -3.50
CA ALA A 17 36.41 -18.53 -4.21
C ALA A 17 35.07 -18.45 -3.44
N ALA A 18 35.07 -17.87 -2.23
CA ALA A 18 33.88 -17.76 -1.38
C ALA A 18 32.87 -16.69 -1.86
N ALA A 19 33.29 -15.72 -2.67
CA ALA A 19 32.40 -14.67 -3.17
C ALA A 19 31.56 -15.11 -4.38
N GLN A 20 32.04 -16.07 -5.18
CA GLN A 20 31.30 -16.59 -6.34
C GLN A 20 30.13 -17.49 -5.93
N VAL A 21 30.32 -18.34 -4.90
CA VAL A 21 29.25 -19.22 -4.38
C VAL A 21 28.07 -18.41 -3.81
N ALA A 22 28.33 -17.25 -3.20
CA ALA A 22 27.28 -16.39 -2.65
C ALA A 22 26.44 -15.68 -3.72
N LEU A 23 26.99 -15.43 -4.91
CA LEU A 23 26.28 -14.83 -6.03
C LEU A 23 25.40 -15.86 -6.74
N ASP A 24 25.93 -17.06 -7.01
CA ASP A 24 25.16 -18.14 -7.66
C ASP A 24 23.96 -18.59 -6.79
N GLU A 25 24.12 -18.62 -5.46
CA GLU A 25 23.02 -18.91 -4.53
C GLU A 25 21.97 -17.78 -4.52
N ALA A 26 22.40 -16.52 -4.59
CA ALA A 26 21.49 -15.38 -4.70
C ALA A 26 20.68 -15.42 -6.01
N ASP A 27 21.34 -15.70 -7.13
CA ASP A 27 20.69 -15.83 -8.44
C ASP A 27 19.66 -16.98 -8.44
N SER A 28 19.99 -18.13 -7.84
CA SER A 28 19.04 -19.24 -7.72
C SER A 28 17.81 -18.89 -6.89
N VAL A 29 17.97 -18.11 -5.82
CA VAL A 29 16.84 -17.64 -4.99
C VAL A 29 15.98 -16.64 -5.77
N MET A 30 16.61 -15.71 -6.48
CA MET A 30 15.93 -14.72 -7.31
C MET A 30 15.13 -15.38 -8.45
N ASP A 31 15.71 -16.35 -9.14
CA ASP A 31 15.04 -17.10 -10.21
C ASP A 31 13.84 -17.89 -9.69
N GLY A 32 14.00 -18.53 -8.52
CA GLY A 32 12.90 -19.24 -7.86
C GLY A 32 11.75 -18.30 -7.54
N ARG A 33 12.07 -17.12 -7.00
CA ARG A 33 11.09 -16.09 -6.68
C ARG A 33 10.41 -15.52 -7.92
N GLN A 34 11.15 -15.27 -8.98
CA GLN A 34 10.58 -14.76 -10.23
C GLN A 34 9.62 -15.76 -10.87
N LYS A 35 9.94 -17.06 -10.84
CA LYS A 35 9.04 -18.12 -11.32
C LYS A 35 7.75 -18.18 -10.52
N GLU A 36 7.83 -18.04 -9.20
CA GLU A 36 6.66 -18.00 -8.32
C GLU A 36 5.76 -16.80 -8.65
N LEU A 37 6.34 -15.60 -8.74
CA LEU A 37 5.62 -14.38 -9.11
C LEU A 37 5.01 -14.46 -10.52
N ALA A 38 5.71 -15.05 -11.49
CA ALA A 38 5.18 -15.28 -12.83
C ALA A 38 3.97 -16.23 -12.82
N ALA A 39 4.00 -17.28 -11.99
CA ALA A 39 2.87 -18.18 -11.84
C ALA A 39 1.64 -17.45 -11.25
N PHE A 40 1.82 -16.59 -10.25
CA PHE A 40 0.70 -15.78 -9.75
C PHE A 40 0.16 -14.82 -10.80
N GLN A 41 1.04 -14.19 -11.58
CA GLN A 41 0.65 -13.32 -12.68
C GLN A 41 -0.17 -14.06 -13.74
N GLU A 42 0.19 -15.31 -14.07
CA GLU A 42 -0.59 -16.17 -14.97
C GLU A 42 -1.98 -16.45 -14.38
N ARG A 43 -2.07 -16.75 -13.07
CA ARG A 43 -3.34 -17.01 -12.39
C ARG A 43 -4.24 -15.79 -12.26
N LEU A 44 -3.67 -14.59 -12.15
CA LEU A 44 -4.42 -13.33 -12.20
C LEU A 44 -5.02 -13.07 -13.59
N ASN A 45 -4.43 -13.64 -14.64
CA ASN A 45 -4.91 -13.56 -16.02
C ASN A 45 -5.69 -14.81 -16.45
N ASP A 46 -6.23 -15.60 -15.51
CA ASP A 46 -7.02 -16.80 -15.82
C ASP A 46 -8.25 -16.40 -16.67
N PRO A 47 -8.56 -17.13 -17.76
CA PRO A 47 -9.72 -16.82 -18.60
C PRO A 47 -11.05 -16.96 -17.84
N ASP A 48 -11.07 -17.71 -16.75
CA ASP A 48 -12.19 -17.75 -15.82
C ASP A 48 -12.09 -16.58 -14.83
N PRO A 49 -12.97 -15.56 -14.94
CA PRO A 49 -12.91 -14.36 -14.10
C PRO A 49 -13.10 -14.67 -12.61
N ASP A 50 -13.87 -15.71 -12.26
CA ASP A 50 -14.09 -16.05 -10.85
C ASP A 50 -12.82 -16.61 -10.22
N ARG A 51 -12.04 -17.39 -10.97
CA ARG A 51 -10.74 -17.91 -10.53
C ARG A 51 -9.71 -16.80 -10.41
N ALA A 52 -9.65 -15.89 -11.38
CA ALA A 52 -8.77 -14.72 -11.32
C ALA A 52 -9.08 -13.84 -10.10
N LEU A 53 -10.37 -13.56 -9.84
CA LEU A 53 -10.79 -12.78 -8.67
C LEU A 53 -10.51 -13.47 -7.34
N ALA A 54 -10.66 -14.80 -7.27
CA ALA A 54 -10.31 -15.55 -6.07
C ALA A 54 -8.81 -15.46 -5.75
N VAL A 55 -7.96 -15.58 -6.77
CA VAL A 55 -6.50 -15.43 -6.64
C VAL A 55 -6.15 -14.00 -6.22
N LEU A 56 -6.74 -13.00 -6.86
CA LEU A 56 -6.56 -11.59 -6.51
C LEU A 56 -6.85 -11.31 -5.03
N LYS A 57 -8.01 -11.76 -4.53
CA LYS A 57 -8.40 -11.62 -3.12
C LYS A 57 -7.41 -12.33 -2.19
N LEU A 58 -6.99 -13.53 -2.55
CA LEU A 58 -6.05 -14.32 -1.76
C LEU A 58 -4.70 -13.59 -1.63
N LEU A 59 -4.15 -13.11 -2.74
CA LEU A 59 -2.86 -12.40 -2.74
C LEU A 59 -2.93 -11.08 -1.97
N ILE A 60 -4.03 -10.34 -2.04
CA ILE A 60 -4.20 -9.09 -1.29
C ILE A 60 -4.27 -9.34 0.21
N THR A 61 -4.95 -10.41 0.64
CA THR A 61 -5.25 -10.67 2.06
C THR A 61 -4.22 -11.55 2.77
N LYS A 62 -3.53 -12.43 2.03
CA LYS A 62 -2.62 -13.45 2.57
C LYS A 62 -1.25 -13.48 1.90
N GLY A 63 -1.09 -12.79 0.78
CA GLY A 63 0.20 -12.75 0.07
C GLY A 63 1.26 -11.99 0.86
N ASP A 64 2.52 -12.27 0.55
CA ASP A 64 3.63 -11.44 1.01
C ASP A 64 3.61 -10.04 0.35
N ALA A 65 4.56 -9.18 0.74
CA ALA A 65 4.59 -7.79 0.29
C ALA A 65 4.65 -7.64 -1.25
N GLU A 66 5.36 -8.51 -1.96
CA GLU A 66 5.49 -8.39 -3.43
C GLU A 66 4.27 -8.99 -4.13
N GLN A 67 3.77 -10.13 -3.65
CA GLN A 67 2.53 -10.75 -4.12
C GLN A 67 1.35 -9.80 -3.97
N ARG A 68 1.23 -9.15 -2.81
CA ARG A 68 0.21 -8.13 -2.55
C ARG A 68 0.37 -6.94 -3.49
N ARG A 69 1.59 -6.40 -3.65
CA ARG A 69 1.85 -5.27 -4.57
C ARG A 69 1.51 -5.61 -6.02
N MET A 70 1.81 -6.82 -6.48
CA MET A 70 1.43 -7.30 -7.81
C MET A 70 -0.09 -7.37 -7.96
N ALA A 71 -0.78 -7.99 -7.00
CA ALA A 71 -2.22 -8.12 -7.00
C ALA A 71 -2.92 -6.75 -6.97
N LEU A 72 -2.47 -5.82 -6.12
CA LEU A 72 -2.96 -4.45 -6.06
C LEU A 72 -2.79 -3.74 -7.41
N ARG A 73 -1.60 -3.81 -8.01
CA ARG A 73 -1.35 -3.19 -9.33
C ARG A 73 -2.28 -3.75 -10.39
N HIS A 74 -2.40 -5.07 -10.47
CA HIS A 74 -3.27 -5.74 -11.44
C HIS A 74 -4.74 -5.35 -11.24
N GLY A 75 -5.22 -5.37 -10.00
CA GLY A 75 -6.62 -5.10 -9.67
C GLY A 75 -7.02 -3.63 -9.79
N LEU A 76 -6.22 -2.71 -9.24
CA LEU A 76 -6.52 -1.27 -9.22
C LEU A 76 -6.39 -0.62 -10.60
N GLN A 77 -5.53 -1.15 -11.48
CA GLN A 77 -5.34 -0.66 -12.85
C GLN A 77 -6.19 -1.42 -13.88
N SER A 78 -7.03 -2.37 -13.46
CA SER A 78 -7.91 -3.10 -14.37
C SER A 78 -8.88 -2.16 -15.08
N THR A 79 -9.19 -2.43 -16.35
CA THR A 79 -10.26 -1.73 -17.08
C THR A 79 -11.64 -2.20 -16.67
N ASP A 80 -11.75 -3.37 -16.03
CA ASP A 80 -13.01 -3.94 -15.54
C ASP A 80 -13.39 -3.32 -14.18
N SER A 81 -14.60 -2.76 -14.11
CA SER A 81 -15.14 -2.11 -12.91
C SER A 81 -15.36 -3.08 -11.74
N ALA A 82 -15.82 -4.30 -12.02
CA ALA A 82 -16.04 -5.32 -11.00
C ALA A 82 -14.71 -5.78 -10.40
N VAL A 83 -13.65 -5.87 -11.21
CA VAL A 83 -12.29 -6.17 -10.72
C VAL A 83 -11.78 -5.05 -9.82
N ARG A 84 -11.90 -3.77 -10.23
CA ARG A 84 -11.49 -2.63 -9.39
C ARG A 84 -12.25 -2.57 -8.06
N ALA A 85 -13.58 -2.67 -8.10
CA ALA A 85 -14.42 -2.68 -6.90
C ALA A 85 -14.08 -3.84 -5.96
N THR A 86 -13.86 -5.04 -6.53
CA THR A 86 -13.44 -6.21 -5.76
C THR A 86 -12.07 -6.03 -5.12
N THR A 87 -11.13 -5.42 -5.85
CA THR A 87 -9.80 -5.09 -5.35
C THR A 87 -9.89 -4.13 -4.17
N LEU A 88 -10.62 -3.03 -4.33
CA LEU A 88 -10.84 -2.04 -3.26
C LEU A 88 -11.43 -2.68 -2.00
N ARG A 89 -12.46 -3.53 -2.16
CA ARG A 89 -13.03 -4.26 -1.04
C ARG A 89 -12.01 -5.18 -0.37
N ALA A 90 -11.25 -5.95 -1.15
CA ALA A 90 -10.21 -6.83 -0.63
C ALA A 90 -9.11 -6.05 0.11
N VAL A 91 -8.75 -4.84 -0.36
CA VAL A 91 -7.85 -3.94 0.35
C VAL A 91 -8.42 -3.60 1.71
N LEU A 92 -9.66 -3.12 1.79
CA LEU A 92 -10.27 -2.75 3.08
C LEU A 92 -10.44 -3.96 4.02
N ASP A 93 -10.79 -5.14 3.48
CA ASP A 93 -10.92 -6.40 4.23
C ASP A 93 -9.58 -6.93 4.77
N SER A 94 -8.45 -6.49 4.21
CA SER A 94 -7.11 -6.75 4.78
C SER A 94 -6.80 -5.88 6.00
N TYR A 95 -7.72 -5.00 6.39
CA TYR A 95 -7.61 -4.05 7.50
C TYR A 95 -6.32 -3.22 7.48
N PRO A 96 -5.99 -2.53 6.37
CA PRO A 96 -4.74 -1.80 6.22
C PRO A 96 -4.67 -0.58 7.15
N THR A 97 -3.47 -0.02 7.25
CA THR A 97 -3.31 1.38 7.69
C THR A 97 -3.45 2.26 6.47
N LEU A 98 -4.50 3.09 6.42
CA LEU A 98 -4.67 4.07 5.36
C LEU A 98 -3.89 5.34 5.68
N VAL A 99 -3.17 5.87 4.69
CA VAL A 99 -2.47 7.14 4.78
C VAL A 99 -3.27 8.19 4.01
N MET A 100 -3.89 9.11 4.75
CA MET A 100 -4.69 10.19 4.17
C MET A 100 -3.85 11.46 4.08
N LYS A 101 -3.61 11.95 2.87
CA LYS A 101 -3.03 13.27 2.60
C LYS A 101 -4.15 14.25 2.34
N ILE A 102 -4.24 15.29 3.16
CA ILE A 102 -5.32 16.27 3.17
C ILE A 102 -4.71 17.62 2.82
N VAL A 103 -5.18 18.24 1.75
CA VAL A 103 -4.71 19.56 1.29
C VAL A 103 -5.90 20.50 1.26
N PRO A 104 -5.93 21.54 2.12
CA PRO A 104 -6.94 22.58 2.05
C PRO A 104 -7.00 23.23 0.66
N VAL A 105 -8.21 23.47 0.16
CA VAL A 105 -8.40 24.24 -1.09
C VAL A 105 -8.07 25.71 -0.86
N GLU A 106 -8.38 26.22 0.34
CA GLU A 106 -8.05 27.57 0.79
C GLU A 106 -6.73 27.58 1.55
N LYS A 107 -5.95 28.66 1.41
CA LYS A 107 -4.63 28.76 2.05
C LYS A 107 -4.72 28.91 3.58
N GLU A 108 -5.74 29.60 4.05
CA GLU A 108 -5.95 29.86 5.47
C GLU A 108 -6.95 28.85 6.03
N VAL A 109 -6.59 28.22 7.14
CA VAL A 109 -7.45 27.29 7.88
C VAL A 109 -7.71 27.80 9.28
N ASN A 110 -8.84 27.42 9.86
CA ASN A 110 -9.18 27.83 11.23
C ASN A 110 -8.48 26.94 12.28
N VAL A 111 -8.52 27.37 13.55
CA VAL A 111 -7.97 26.61 14.68
C VAL A 111 -8.64 25.23 14.85
N TYR A 112 -9.89 25.09 14.42
CA TYR A 112 -10.63 23.84 14.53
C TYR A 112 -10.11 22.77 13.57
N TYR A 113 -9.75 23.15 12.33
CA TYR A 113 -9.06 22.28 11.37
C TYR A 113 -7.76 21.75 11.98
N THR A 114 -6.91 22.65 12.48
CA THR A 114 -5.64 22.30 13.12
C THR A 114 -5.84 21.33 14.28
N ARG A 115 -6.83 21.61 15.15
CA ARG A 115 -7.16 20.76 16.29
C ARG A 115 -7.71 19.40 15.85
N GLU A 116 -8.51 19.35 14.80
CA GLU A 116 -9.03 18.10 14.25
C GLU A 116 -7.87 17.22 13.77
N ILE A 117 -6.97 17.75 12.93
CA ILE A 117 -5.80 16.99 12.45
C ILE A 117 -4.96 16.46 13.62
N LEU A 118 -4.57 17.32 14.56
CA LEU A 118 -3.73 16.93 15.70
C LEU A 118 -4.44 15.96 16.66
N GLY A 119 -5.72 16.17 16.93
CA GLY A 119 -6.53 15.28 17.78
C GLY A 119 -6.73 13.90 17.16
N ASN A 120 -6.57 13.82 15.84
CA ASN A 120 -6.60 12.59 15.06
C ASN A 120 -5.20 11.98 14.86
N ALA A 121 -4.19 12.43 15.62
CA ALA A 121 -2.78 12.03 15.54
C ALA A 121 -2.15 12.25 14.16
N GLY A 122 -2.62 13.28 13.43
CA GLY A 122 -2.03 13.71 12.17
C GLY A 122 -0.82 14.62 12.35
N VAL A 123 -0.10 14.83 11.24
CA VAL A 123 1.01 15.77 11.12
C VAL A 123 0.59 16.92 10.21
N LEU A 124 0.95 18.15 10.57
CA LEU A 124 0.69 19.35 9.78
C LEU A 124 1.98 19.82 9.07
N GLY A 125 1.87 20.10 7.79
CA GLY A 125 2.87 20.77 6.97
C GLY A 125 2.83 22.29 7.13
N ALA A 126 3.88 22.96 6.65
CA ALA A 126 4.01 24.42 6.72
C ALA A 126 2.96 25.19 5.87
N ASP A 127 2.35 24.51 4.90
CA ASP A 127 1.32 25.01 4.00
C ASP A 127 -0.10 24.61 4.42
N ASN A 128 -0.27 24.15 5.67
CA ASN A 128 -1.52 23.58 6.20
C ASN A 128 -1.96 22.27 5.54
N SER A 129 -1.14 21.65 4.68
CA SER A 129 -1.36 20.25 4.32
C SER A 129 -1.24 19.35 5.56
N ALA A 130 -1.91 18.21 5.55
CA ALA A 130 -1.89 17.27 6.65
C ALA A 130 -1.74 15.83 6.16
N GLU A 131 -1.09 15.02 6.99
CA GLU A 131 -1.08 13.57 6.83
C GLU A 131 -1.69 12.92 8.06
N VAL A 132 -2.65 12.00 7.86
CA VAL A 132 -3.34 11.29 8.94
C VAL A 132 -3.34 9.79 8.65
N LEU A 133 -2.87 9.00 9.61
CA LEU A 133 -2.82 7.54 9.51
C LEU A 133 -4.05 6.92 10.19
N ARG A 134 -4.72 5.99 9.52
CA ARG A 134 -5.95 5.33 10.02
C ARG A 134 -5.87 3.82 9.85
N LYS A 135 -5.68 3.11 10.96
CA LYS A 135 -5.74 1.64 10.97
C LYS A 135 -7.20 1.17 11.04
N LEU A 136 -7.64 0.43 10.03
CA LEU A 136 -8.91 -0.29 10.10
C LEU A 136 -8.79 -1.44 11.10
N THR A 137 -9.86 -1.68 11.85
CA THR A 137 -9.84 -2.61 13.00
C THR A 137 -10.88 -3.70 12.90
N GLY A 138 -11.84 -3.58 12.00
CA GLY A 138 -12.90 -4.56 11.81
C GLY A 138 -13.94 -4.12 10.78
N TYR A 139 -15.02 -4.88 10.70
CA TYR A 139 -16.18 -4.60 9.87
C TYR A 139 -17.46 -4.75 10.70
N ASP A 140 -18.36 -3.78 10.60
CA ASP A 140 -19.69 -3.84 11.19
C ASP A 140 -20.68 -4.34 10.13
N GLU A 141 -21.20 -5.56 10.32
CA GLU A 141 -22.14 -6.18 9.38
C GLU A 141 -23.48 -5.46 9.31
N LYS A 142 -23.92 -4.83 10.42
CA LYS A 142 -25.23 -4.16 10.48
C LYS A 142 -25.19 -2.83 9.76
N GLU A 143 -24.10 -2.07 9.93
CA GLU A 143 -23.91 -0.75 9.32
C GLU A 143 -23.16 -0.81 7.98
N GLU A 144 -22.77 -2.02 7.55
CA GLU A 144 -22.02 -2.34 6.33
C GLU A 144 -20.79 -1.43 6.13
N CYS A 145 -19.96 -1.32 7.17
CA CYS A 145 -18.84 -0.38 7.21
C CYS A 145 -17.58 -0.99 7.83
N TRP A 146 -16.41 -0.56 7.38
CA TRP A 146 -15.15 -0.81 8.09
C TRP A 146 -15.00 0.18 9.23
N THR A 147 -14.47 -0.31 10.34
CA THR A 147 -14.38 0.45 11.59
C THR A 147 -12.94 0.83 11.92
N ILE A 148 -12.82 1.89 12.72
CA ILE A 148 -11.60 2.27 13.44
C ILE A 148 -11.90 2.36 14.94
N TYR A 149 -10.87 2.25 15.78
CA TYR A 149 -11.00 2.63 17.18
C TYR A 149 -11.01 4.15 17.35
N ALA A 150 -11.96 4.63 18.14
CA ALA A 150 -12.03 6.01 18.62
C ALA A 150 -12.23 5.98 20.14
N GLY A 151 -11.11 5.95 20.88
CA GLY A 151 -11.13 5.67 22.31
C GLY A 151 -11.51 4.20 22.57
N ALA A 152 -12.52 3.97 23.41
CA ALA A 152 -12.97 2.63 23.79
C ALA A 152 -13.96 1.99 22.78
N ASN A 153 -14.47 2.76 21.82
CA ASN A 153 -15.53 2.31 20.92
C ASN A 153 -15.03 2.21 19.47
N ALA A 154 -15.48 1.18 18.76
CA ALA A 154 -15.37 1.11 17.31
C ALA A 154 -16.42 2.04 16.67
N ARG A 155 -16.03 2.77 15.63
CA ARG A 155 -16.95 3.58 14.83
C ARG A 155 -16.76 3.31 13.34
N CYS A 156 -17.82 3.43 12.56
CA CYS A 156 -17.73 3.41 11.11
C CYS A 156 -16.75 4.48 10.61
N PHE A 157 -15.89 4.08 9.69
CA PHE A 157 -14.90 4.95 9.08
C PHE A 157 -14.90 4.85 7.57
N ALA A 158 -14.97 3.64 7.00
CA ALA A 158 -15.01 3.46 5.55
C ALA A 158 -16.27 2.69 5.13
N ARG A 159 -16.80 3.02 3.95
CA ARG A 159 -17.87 2.31 3.25
C ARG A 159 -17.50 2.21 1.77
N ILE A 160 -18.07 1.24 1.07
CA ILE A 160 -17.87 1.11 -0.38
C ILE A 160 -19.20 0.87 -1.09
N ARG A 161 -19.38 1.51 -2.24
CA ARG A 161 -20.49 1.25 -3.18
C ARG A 161 -19.95 1.25 -4.60
N GLY A 162 -19.86 0.07 -5.22
CA GLY A 162 -19.15 -0.09 -6.48
C GLY A 162 -17.69 0.29 -6.31
N GLU A 163 -17.24 1.29 -7.08
CA GLU A 163 -15.86 1.82 -7.02
C GLU A 163 -15.71 3.07 -6.14
N VAL A 164 -16.81 3.56 -5.57
CA VAL A 164 -16.78 4.74 -4.70
C VAL A 164 -16.54 4.27 -3.27
N VAL A 165 -15.42 4.72 -2.70
CA VAL A 165 -15.12 4.55 -1.27
C VAL A 165 -15.55 5.82 -0.56
N SER A 166 -16.34 5.70 0.50
CA SER A 166 -16.68 6.84 1.36
C SER A 166 -15.91 6.74 2.67
N LEU A 167 -15.24 7.83 3.07
CA LEU A 167 -14.49 7.88 4.35
C LEU A 167 -15.06 8.96 5.26
N PHE A 168 -15.24 8.63 6.53
CA PHE A 168 -15.66 9.56 7.58
C PHE A 168 -14.44 10.17 8.27
N PHE A 169 -14.28 11.47 8.16
CA PHE A 169 -13.19 12.21 8.78
C PHE A 169 -13.64 13.64 9.13
N GLY A 170 -13.22 14.14 10.30
CA GLY A 170 -13.78 15.35 10.85
C GLY A 170 -15.27 15.20 11.14
N ASP A 171 -16.06 16.03 10.46
CA ASP A 171 -17.51 16.17 10.62
C ASP A 171 -18.31 15.70 9.41
N SER A 172 -17.66 15.12 8.38
CA SER A 172 -18.33 14.77 7.14
C SER A 172 -17.91 13.42 6.57
N TRP A 173 -18.68 12.93 5.59
CA TRP A 173 -18.30 11.82 4.72
C TRP A 173 -17.75 12.38 3.40
N GLY A 174 -16.50 12.04 3.07
CA GLY A 174 -15.94 12.28 1.73
C GLY A 174 -16.21 11.10 0.82
N ASN A 175 -16.35 11.33 -0.48
CA ASN A 175 -16.45 10.29 -1.51
C ASN A 175 -15.19 10.29 -2.37
N TYR A 176 -14.68 9.10 -2.63
CA TYR A 176 -13.37 8.88 -3.23
C TYR A 176 -13.46 7.87 -4.35
N THR A 177 -12.71 8.13 -5.41
CA THR A 177 -12.59 7.24 -6.58
C THR A 177 -11.12 6.97 -6.87
N LEU A 178 -10.82 5.83 -7.49
CA LEU A 178 -9.46 5.54 -7.95
C LEU A 178 -8.99 6.56 -8.99
N ASN A 179 -7.80 7.10 -8.79
CA ASN A 179 -7.09 7.91 -9.78
C ASN A 179 -6.17 7.03 -10.64
N GLY A 180 -5.49 7.63 -11.63
CA GLY A 180 -4.55 6.92 -12.52
C GLY A 180 -3.30 6.35 -11.82
N GLU A 181 -3.05 6.73 -10.57
CA GLU A 181 -1.91 6.25 -9.77
C GLU A 181 -2.29 5.06 -8.87
N GLY A 182 -3.57 4.65 -8.87
CA GLY A 182 -4.07 3.61 -7.97
C GLY A 182 -4.32 4.09 -6.54
N ALA A 183 -4.34 5.41 -6.31
CA ALA A 183 -4.75 6.00 -5.05
C ALA A 183 -6.22 6.41 -5.09
N LEU A 184 -6.87 6.48 -3.94
CA LEU A 184 -8.19 7.08 -3.83
C LEU A 184 -8.06 8.60 -3.79
N ALA A 185 -8.77 9.31 -4.66
CA ALA A 185 -8.79 10.77 -4.69
C ALA A 185 -10.24 11.27 -4.57
N GLY A 186 -10.42 12.34 -3.80
CA GLY A 186 -11.74 12.93 -3.57
C GLY A 186 -11.65 14.28 -2.85
N GLN A 187 -12.81 14.79 -2.49
CA GLN A 187 -12.94 16.01 -1.70
C GLN A 187 -13.77 15.74 -0.45
N GLN A 188 -13.43 16.46 0.62
CA GLN A 188 -14.10 16.36 1.90
C GLN A 188 -14.04 17.67 2.66
N THR A 189 -15.10 17.98 3.40
CA THR A 189 -15.09 19.09 4.35
C THR A 189 -14.49 18.63 5.67
N VAL A 190 -13.47 19.34 6.16
CA VAL A 190 -12.88 19.12 7.47
C VAL A 190 -13.03 20.41 8.27
N GLN A 191 -13.92 20.41 9.27
CA GLN A 191 -14.13 21.57 10.14
C GLN A 191 -14.45 22.85 9.35
N GLN A 192 -15.39 22.72 8.41
CA GLN A 192 -15.85 23.77 7.49
C GLN A 192 -14.89 24.16 6.36
N HIS A 193 -13.72 23.50 6.23
CA HIS A 193 -12.78 23.72 5.13
C HIS A 193 -12.92 22.65 4.07
N LEU A 194 -13.13 23.04 2.81
CA LEU A 194 -13.05 22.10 1.69
C LEU A 194 -11.59 21.68 1.49
N THR A 195 -11.35 20.36 1.44
CA THR A 195 -10.02 19.78 1.27
C THR A 195 -10.02 18.82 0.11
N ASN A 196 -8.92 18.80 -0.64
CA ASN A 196 -8.59 17.70 -1.53
C ASN A 196 -7.92 16.61 -0.70
N VAL A 197 -8.37 15.38 -0.85
CA VAL A 197 -7.85 14.26 -0.06
C VAL A 197 -7.42 13.14 -1.00
N THR A 198 -6.20 12.65 -0.78
CA THR A 198 -5.65 11.47 -1.42
C THR A 198 -5.37 10.42 -0.37
N VAL A 199 -5.81 9.18 -0.62
CA VAL A 199 -5.57 8.06 0.29
C VAL A 199 -4.75 7.02 -0.43
N ASP A 200 -3.56 6.76 0.10
CA ASP A 200 -2.71 5.70 -0.41
C ASP A 200 -3.26 4.34 0.01
N LEU A 201 -3.36 3.44 -0.97
CA LEU A 201 -3.79 2.05 -0.79
C LEU A 201 -2.60 1.08 -0.82
N ASN A 202 -1.41 1.57 -1.18
CA ASN A 202 -0.19 0.79 -1.19
C ASN A 202 0.49 0.88 0.18
N GLU A 203 0.89 -0.28 0.71
CA GLU A 203 1.82 -0.39 1.84
C GLU A 203 3.27 -0.44 1.36
#